data_AF-A0A0B7ASV4-F1
#
_entry.id   AF-A0A0B7ASV4-F1
#
_cell.length_a   1.000
_cell.length_b   1.000
_cell.length_c   1.000
_cell.angle_alpha   90.00
_cell.angle_beta   90.00
_cell.angle_gamma   90.00
#
_symmetry.space_group_name_H-M   'P 1'
#
loop_
_entity.id
_entity.type
_entity.pdbx_description
1 polymer ?
#
loop_
_entity_poly.entity_id
_entity_poly.type
_entity_poly.pdbx_seq_one_letter_code
_entity_poly.pdbx_strand_id
1 'polypeptide(L)'
;MSGILDDPSNTTEPEPGSDSDDDIKLSATAIAALQEFYTEQGIEQELLNQAYTGKLDSFQPQEDWQLSQFWYDARTADILAREALAVAGDNGCIACVSSPTAYKRIRELRSNTVEVKCFEYDQRFQMYGQDFIFYDFNDPLNLDMSLKNHFDVVVADPPFLSEECLTKTAITVKFLAKDKIILCTGAVMETLAAKLLLALPCQFKPTHQKRLENEFLCYTNYESKDLNSQH
;
A
#
# COMPACT_ATOMS: atom_id res chain seq x y z
N MET A 1 -40.58 87.70 12.64
CA MET A 1 -41.44 86.84 11.81
C MET A 1 -40.86 85.45 11.90
N SER A 2 -41.39 84.65 12.85
CA SER A 2 -42.39 83.59 12.62
C SER A 2 -41.72 82.34 12.04
N GLY A 3 -41.78 81.16 12.62
CA GLY A 3 -42.51 80.64 13.77
C GLY A 3 -42.13 79.17 13.92
N ILE A 4 -42.29 78.67 15.14
CA ILE A 4 -42.12 77.28 15.60
C ILE A 4 -43.13 76.35 14.91
N LEU A 5 -42.79 75.06 14.74
CA LEU A 5 -43.61 73.89 15.15
C LEU A 5 -42.84 72.57 15.00
N ASP A 6 -42.86 71.80 16.10
CA ASP A 6 -42.33 70.46 16.35
C ASP A 6 -43.00 69.35 15.50
N ASP A 7 -42.32 68.21 15.28
CA ASP A 7 -42.58 66.88 15.91
C ASP A 7 -41.66 65.77 15.28
N PRO A 8 -41.59 64.50 15.76
CA PRO A 8 -40.35 63.94 16.26
C PRO A 8 -39.98 62.60 15.57
N SER A 9 -38.94 61.94 16.11
CA SER A 9 -38.70 60.49 16.02
C SER A 9 -38.65 59.83 14.63
N ASN A 10 -37.45 59.60 14.11
CA ASN A 10 -37.11 58.27 13.60
C ASN A 10 -35.58 58.08 13.56
N THR A 11 -34.96 57.93 14.72
CA THR A 11 -33.65 57.26 14.82
C THR A 11 -33.93 55.77 14.89
N THR A 12 -34.02 55.11 13.73
CA THR A 12 -33.94 53.65 13.67
C THR A 12 -32.49 53.25 13.91
N GLU A 13 -32.20 52.90 15.16
CA GLU A 13 -31.05 52.07 15.52
C GLU A 13 -31.09 50.77 14.69
N PRO A 14 -29.95 50.24 14.22
CA PRO A 14 -29.92 48.89 13.68
C PRO A 14 -30.12 47.90 14.83
N GLU A 15 -31.28 47.23 14.84
CA GLU A 15 -31.57 46.05 15.68
C GLU A 15 -30.41 45.03 15.61
N PRO A 16 -29.84 44.61 16.74
CA PRO A 16 -28.93 43.47 16.78
C PRO A 16 -29.75 42.19 16.98
N GLY A 17 -29.66 41.26 16.04
CA GLY A 17 -29.91 39.85 16.33
C GLY A 17 -30.93 39.15 15.44
N SER A 18 -30.41 38.35 14.51
CA SER A 18 -30.51 36.89 14.65
C SER A 18 -29.48 36.25 13.72
N ASP A 19 -28.21 36.24 14.12
CA ASP A 19 -27.37 35.12 13.71
C ASP A 19 -27.92 33.92 14.47
N SER A 20 -28.80 33.16 13.82
CA SER A 20 -29.01 31.78 14.24
C SER A 20 -27.69 31.06 13.96
N ASP A 21 -26.81 31.07 14.95
CA ASP A 21 -25.92 29.94 15.19
C ASP A 21 -26.84 28.73 15.45
N ASP A 22 -27.38 28.18 14.37
CA ASP A 22 -27.81 26.80 14.35
C ASP A 22 -26.56 26.00 14.71
N ASP A 23 -26.42 25.66 15.99
CA ASP A 23 -25.45 24.71 16.48
C ASP A 23 -25.50 23.50 15.53
N ILE A 24 -24.52 23.38 14.62
CA ILE A 24 -24.40 22.23 13.73
C ILE A 24 -24.06 21.02 14.61
N LYS A 25 -25.10 20.37 15.16
CA LYS A 25 -24.98 19.18 15.99
C LYS A 25 -24.99 17.97 15.08
N LEU A 26 -23.97 17.14 15.22
CA LEU A 26 -23.90 15.85 14.54
C LEU A 26 -25.17 15.04 14.86
N SER A 27 -25.71 14.37 13.84
CA SER A 27 -26.85 13.48 14.05
C SER A 27 -26.45 12.32 14.97
N ALA A 28 -27.42 11.73 15.67
CA ALA A 28 -27.16 10.55 16.51
C ALA A 28 -26.45 9.43 15.73
N THR A 29 -26.80 9.26 14.45
CA THR A 29 -26.15 8.33 13.53
C THR A 29 -24.69 8.70 13.27
N ALA A 30 -24.38 9.98 13.05
CA ALA A 30 -23.01 10.43 12.85
C ALA A 30 -22.15 10.26 14.11
N ILE A 31 -22.72 10.51 15.29
CA ILE A 31 -22.04 10.28 16.58
C ILE A 31 -21.75 8.78 16.79
N ALA A 32 -22.72 7.91 16.50
CA ALA A 32 -22.54 6.46 16.62
C ALA A 32 -21.46 5.95 15.66
N ALA A 33 -21.47 6.40 14.40
CA ALA A 33 -20.44 6.05 13.43
C ALA A 33 -19.04 6.53 13.85
N LEU A 34 -18.93 7.73 14.45
CA LEU A 34 -17.67 8.23 14.99
C LEU A 34 -17.18 7.37 16.17
N GLN A 35 -18.08 6.95 17.07
CA GLN A 35 -17.71 6.09 18.20
C GLN A 35 -17.25 4.70 17.75
N GLU A 36 -17.92 4.11 16.77
CA GLU A 36 -17.52 2.84 16.15
C GLU A 36 -16.13 2.97 15.53
N PHE A 37 -15.89 4.02 14.75
CA PHE A 37 -14.60 4.31 14.15
C PHE A 37 -13.46 4.45 15.18
N TYR A 38 -13.65 5.20 16.26
CA TYR A 38 -12.63 5.30 17.32
C TYR A 38 -12.37 3.97 18.03
N THR A 39 -13.40 3.13 18.16
CA THR A 39 -13.27 1.80 18.76
C THR A 39 -12.45 0.88 17.86
N GLU A 40 -12.74 0.87 16.55
CA GLU A 40 -11.97 0.11 15.56
C GLU A 40 -10.50 0.54 15.53
N GLN A 41 -10.22 1.85 15.55
CA GLN A 41 -8.85 2.36 15.62
C GLN A 41 -8.13 1.90 16.90
N GLY A 42 -8.82 1.91 18.04
CA GLY A 42 -8.27 1.42 19.31
C GLY A 42 -7.91 -0.07 19.25
N ILE A 43 -8.76 -0.89 18.62
CA ILE A 43 -8.52 -2.32 18.41
C ILE A 43 -7.32 -2.54 17.50
N GLU A 44 -7.25 -1.84 16.36
CA GLU A 44 -6.12 -1.97 15.43
C GLU A 44 -4.79 -1.61 16.11
N GLN A 45 -4.76 -0.52 16.89
CA GLN A 45 -3.56 -0.11 17.61
C GLN A 45 -3.10 -1.15 18.62
N GLU A 46 -4.03 -1.78 19.34
CA GLU A 46 -3.70 -2.85 20.29
C GLU A 46 -3.16 -4.10 19.58
N LEU A 47 -3.78 -4.52 18.48
CA LEU A 47 -3.30 -5.64 17.67
C LEU A 47 -1.90 -5.35 17.09
N LEU A 48 -1.67 -4.13 16.64
CA LEU A 48 -0.38 -3.69 16.13
C LEU A 48 0.69 -3.70 17.24
N ASN A 49 0.37 -3.24 18.45
CA ASN A 49 1.26 -3.33 19.62
C ASN A 49 1.62 -4.80 19.95
N GLN A 50 0.65 -5.71 19.83
CA GLN A 50 0.90 -7.15 19.99
C GLN A 50 1.81 -7.70 18.88
N ALA A 51 1.61 -7.25 17.64
CA ALA A 51 2.48 -7.62 16.52
C ALA A 51 3.91 -7.11 16.71
N TYR A 52 4.10 -5.85 17.14
CA TYR A 52 5.42 -5.29 17.46
C TYR A 52 6.15 -6.05 18.57
N THR A 53 5.42 -6.63 19.51
CA THR A 53 5.99 -7.44 20.60
C THR A 53 6.17 -8.92 20.24
N GLY A 54 5.91 -9.30 18.98
CA GLY A 54 6.01 -10.68 18.51
C GLY A 54 4.95 -11.62 19.07
N LYS A 55 3.86 -11.08 19.64
CA LYS A 55 2.74 -11.86 20.17
C LYS A 55 1.71 -12.21 19.10
N LEU A 56 1.76 -11.53 17.95
CA LEU A 56 0.85 -11.71 16.84
C LEU A 56 1.60 -11.70 15.50
N ASP A 57 1.91 -12.88 14.97
CA ASP A 57 2.68 -13.00 13.72
C ASP A 57 1.84 -12.75 12.46
N SER A 58 0.51 -12.85 12.55
CA SER A 58 -0.39 -12.84 11.40
C SER A 58 -1.15 -11.53 11.20
N PHE A 59 -0.78 -10.46 11.90
CA PHE A 59 -1.45 -9.16 11.75
C PHE A 59 -1.33 -8.66 10.31
N GLN A 60 -2.43 -8.12 9.78
CA GLN A 60 -2.46 -7.43 8.50
C GLN A 60 -3.20 -6.11 8.73
N PRO A 61 -2.54 -4.97 8.54
CA PRO A 61 -3.19 -3.67 8.70
C PRO A 61 -4.36 -3.51 7.73
N GLN A 62 -5.31 -2.64 8.08
CA GLN A 62 -6.34 -2.25 7.12
C GLN A 62 -5.74 -1.48 5.94
N GLU A 63 -6.32 -1.67 4.75
CA GLU A 63 -5.90 -0.95 3.53
C GLU A 63 -6.03 0.57 3.72
N ASP A 64 -4.97 1.30 3.40
CA ASP A 64 -4.98 2.75 3.29
C ASP A 64 -5.03 3.20 1.82
N TRP A 65 -6.14 3.82 1.44
CA TRP A 65 -6.37 4.33 0.09
C TRP A 65 -5.41 5.47 -0.29
N GLN A 66 -4.91 6.24 0.68
CA GLN A 66 -3.93 7.30 0.42
C GLN A 66 -2.57 6.74 0.00
N LEU A 67 -2.26 5.54 0.50
CA LEU A 67 -1.06 4.78 0.14
C LEU A 67 -1.29 3.86 -1.06
N SER A 68 -2.51 3.85 -1.63
CA SER A 68 -2.91 2.98 -2.74
C SER A 68 -2.68 1.49 -2.42
N GLN A 69 -3.05 1.10 -1.19
CA GLN A 69 -2.91 -0.27 -0.71
C GLN A 69 -4.11 -1.13 -1.12
N PHE A 70 -3.82 -2.23 -1.82
CA PHE A 70 -4.80 -3.24 -2.19
C PHE A 70 -4.25 -4.63 -1.91
N TRP A 71 -4.92 -5.39 -1.06
CA TRP A 71 -4.43 -6.70 -0.64
C TRP A 71 -4.79 -7.78 -1.65
N TYR A 72 -3.81 -8.60 -2.02
CA TYR A 72 -4.06 -9.80 -2.81
C TYR A 72 -5.03 -10.75 -2.09
N ASP A 73 -5.83 -11.45 -2.87
CA ASP A 73 -6.54 -12.60 -2.34
C ASP A 73 -5.59 -13.76 -2.01
N ALA A 74 -6.10 -14.75 -1.27
CA ALA A 74 -5.29 -15.87 -0.81
C ALA A 74 -4.67 -16.68 -1.95
N ARG A 75 -5.38 -16.81 -3.10
CA ARG A 75 -4.89 -17.56 -4.26
C ARG A 75 -3.69 -16.86 -4.88
N THR A 76 -3.80 -15.55 -5.09
CA THR A 76 -2.74 -14.73 -5.67
C THR A 76 -1.52 -14.70 -4.78
N ALA A 77 -1.71 -14.48 -3.48
CA ALA A 77 -0.62 -14.51 -2.52
C ALA A 77 0.11 -15.87 -2.51
N ASP A 78 -0.61 -16.99 -2.58
CA ASP A 78 -0.03 -18.33 -2.58
C ASP A 78 0.77 -18.63 -3.85
N ILE A 79 0.23 -18.27 -5.03
CA ILE A 79 0.90 -18.47 -6.32
C ILE A 79 2.19 -17.64 -6.38
N LEU A 80 2.12 -16.35 -6.04
CA LEU A 80 3.31 -15.47 -6.05
C LEU A 80 4.36 -15.95 -5.05
N ALA A 81 3.95 -16.41 -3.87
CA ALA A 81 4.88 -16.89 -2.87
C ALA A 81 5.60 -18.18 -3.30
N ARG A 82 4.86 -19.13 -3.88
CA ARG A 82 5.45 -20.37 -4.40
C ARG A 82 6.41 -20.13 -5.54
N GLU A 83 6.05 -19.26 -6.47
CA GLU A 83 6.92 -18.87 -7.57
C GLU A 83 8.21 -18.23 -7.05
N ALA A 84 8.10 -17.23 -6.16
CA ALA A 84 9.26 -16.54 -5.61
C ALA A 84 10.20 -17.51 -4.87
N LEU A 85 9.65 -18.43 -4.07
CA LEU A 85 10.44 -19.45 -3.37
C LEU A 85 11.09 -20.46 -4.33
N ALA A 86 10.37 -20.91 -5.36
CA ALA A 86 10.88 -21.84 -6.34
C ALA A 86 12.06 -21.24 -7.13
N VAL A 87 11.95 -19.96 -7.50
CA VAL A 87 12.98 -19.26 -8.28
C VAL A 87 14.17 -18.88 -7.41
N ALA A 88 13.95 -18.49 -6.15
CA ALA A 88 15.04 -18.18 -5.21
C ALA A 88 15.84 -19.44 -4.82
N GLY A 89 15.16 -20.59 -4.73
CA GLY A 89 15.77 -21.87 -4.35
C GLY A 89 16.19 -21.94 -2.88
N ASP A 90 16.85 -23.03 -2.52
CA ASP A 90 17.34 -23.26 -1.16
C ASP A 90 18.43 -22.24 -0.79
N ASN A 91 18.28 -21.59 0.37
CA ASN A 91 19.15 -20.51 0.83
C ASN A 91 19.10 -19.24 -0.05
N GLY A 92 18.07 -19.08 -0.87
CA GLY A 92 17.87 -17.88 -1.68
C GLY A 92 17.48 -16.65 -0.86
N CYS A 93 17.62 -15.47 -1.48
CA CYS A 93 17.27 -14.18 -0.90
C CYS A 93 16.15 -13.52 -1.73
N ILE A 94 15.04 -13.15 -1.09
CA ILE A 94 13.88 -12.53 -1.75
C ILE A 94 13.63 -11.13 -1.20
N ALA A 95 13.40 -10.15 -2.08
CA ALA A 95 12.91 -8.83 -1.70
C ALA A 95 11.47 -8.65 -2.17
N CYS A 96 10.60 -8.19 -1.26
CA CYS A 96 9.23 -7.78 -1.56
C CYS A 96 9.14 -6.25 -1.50
N VAL A 97 9.04 -5.59 -2.65
CA VAL A 97 8.98 -4.13 -2.78
C VAL A 97 7.54 -3.68 -2.99
N SER A 98 7.00 -2.94 -2.02
CA SER A 98 5.60 -2.49 -2.00
C SER A 98 4.58 -3.64 -2.13
N SER A 99 4.97 -4.86 -1.75
CA SER A 99 4.18 -6.10 -1.95
C SER A 99 3.99 -6.87 -0.63
N PRO A 100 3.35 -6.26 0.39
CA PRO A 100 3.38 -6.78 1.75
C PRO A 100 2.55 -8.05 1.91
N THR A 101 1.52 -8.22 1.06
CA THR A 101 0.71 -9.45 1.02
C THR A 101 1.52 -10.64 0.52
N ALA A 102 2.34 -10.45 -0.52
CA ALA A 102 3.26 -11.48 -1.00
C ALA A 102 4.33 -11.79 0.05
N TYR A 103 4.93 -10.76 0.66
CA TYR A 103 5.89 -10.92 1.75
C TYR A 103 5.35 -11.81 2.88
N LYS A 104 4.15 -11.48 3.39
CA LYS A 104 3.51 -12.23 4.48
C LYS A 104 3.39 -13.71 4.12
N ARG A 105 2.91 -14.00 2.90
CA ARG A 105 2.72 -15.38 2.45
C ARG A 105 4.03 -16.12 2.21
N ILE A 106 5.04 -15.45 1.65
CA ILE A 106 6.39 -16.03 1.50
C ILE A 106 6.97 -16.36 2.88
N ARG A 107 6.84 -15.45 3.85
CA ARG A 107 7.33 -15.66 5.21
C ARG A 107 6.69 -16.86 5.91
N GLU A 108 5.40 -17.12 5.65
CA GLU A 108 4.69 -18.30 6.18
C GLU A 108 5.15 -19.61 5.54
N LEU A 109 5.53 -19.59 4.25
CA LEU A 109 5.85 -20.78 3.47
C LEU A 109 7.34 -21.12 3.41
N ARG A 110 8.23 -20.14 3.64
CA ARG A 110 9.67 -20.33 3.50
C ARG A 110 10.24 -21.29 4.54
N SER A 111 11.32 -21.96 4.17
CA SER A 111 12.22 -22.57 5.16
C SER A 111 13.04 -21.49 5.87
N ASN A 112 13.61 -21.83 7.02
CA ASN A 112 14.50 -20.92 7.77
C ASN A 112 15.80 -20.57 7.03
N THR A 113 16.11 -21.24 5.91
CA THR A 113 17.30 -20.97 5.13
C THR A 113 17.12 -19.83 4.13
N VAL A 114 15.89 -19.54 3.69
CA VAL A 114 15.59 -18.48 2.73
C VAL A 114 15.49 -17.15 3.46
N GLU A 115 16.23 -16.13 3.02
CA GLU A 115 16.10 -14.75 3.51
C GLU A 115 14.97 -14.03 2.78
N VAL A 116 14.15 -13.25 3.49
CA VAL A 116 13.09 -12.43 2.87
C VAL A 116 13.04 -11.06 3.53
N LYS A 117 13.01 -9.99 2.73
CA LYS A 117 12.89 -8.59 3.19
C LYS A 117 11.63 -7.92 2.63
N CYS A 118 11.01 -7.08 3.44
CA CYS A 118 9.84 -6.27 3.09
C CYS A 118 10.24 -4.80 3.00
N PHE A 119 10.17 -4.23 1.80
CA PHE A 119 10.43 -2.83 1.53
C PHE A 119 9.09 -2.10 1.43
N GLU A 120 8.75 -1.32 2.45
CA GLU A 120 7.42 -0.71 2.57
C GLU A 120 7.46 0.73 3.09
N TYR A 121 6.53 1.54 2.61
CA TYR A 121 6.35 2.92 3.07
C TYR A 121 5.56 2.96 4.37
N ASP A 122 4.56 2.10 4.49
CA ASP A 122 3.68 2.06 5.65
C ASP A 122 4.42 1.52 6.88
N GLN A 123 4.62 2.40 7.86
CA GLN A 123 5.36 2.09 9.08
C GLN A 123 4.68 1.03 9.96
N ARG A 124 3.40 0.72 9.74
CA ARG A 124 2.71 -0.38 10.44
C ARG A 124 3.41 -1.73 10.18
N PHE A 125 4.11 -1.89 9.05
CA PHE A 125 4.88 -3.10 8.76
C PHE A 125 6.21 -3.23 9.51
N GLN A 126 6.59 -2.24 10.34
CA GLN A 126 7.73 -2.36 11.28
C GLN A 126 7.58 -3.55 12.25
N MET A 127 6.36 -4.11 12.37
CA MET A 127 6.09 -5.37 13.10
C MET A 127 6.90 -6.56 12.58
N TYR A 128 7.43 -6.48 11.36
CA TYR A 128 8.32 -7.50 10.82
C TYR A 128 9.77 -7.37 11.31
N GLY A 129 10.07 -6.40 12.18
CA GLY A 129 11.37 -6.26 12.84
C GLY A 129 12.50 -6.09 11.83
N GLN A 130 13.51 -6.95 11.92
CA GLN A 130 14.72 -6.87 11.07
C GLN A 130 14.44 -7.16 9.58
N ASP A 131 13.28 -7.72 9.26
CA ASP A 131 12.91 -7.98 7.88
C ASP A 131 12.22 -6.78 7.21
N PHE A 132 11.79 -5.78 7.99
CA PHE A 132 11.23 -4.53 7.46
C PHE A 132 12.34 -3.53 7.10
N ILE A 133 12.20 -2.93 5.93
CA ILE A 133 13.02 -1.82 5.45
C ILE A 133 12.05 -0.71 5.02
N PHE A 134 12.17 0.46 5.64
CA PHE A 134 11.40 1.62 5.21
C PHE A 134 11.82 2.01 3.80
N TYR A 135 10.84 2.13 2.89
CA TYR A 135 11.07 2.41 1.48
C TYR A 135 10.08 3.45 0.97
N ASP A 136 10.60 4.53 0.40
CA ASP A 136 9.83 5.54 -0.32
C ASP A 136 10.25 5.53 -1.78
N PHE A 137 9.33 5.20 -2.69
CA PHE A 137 9.64 5.19 -4.12
C PHE A 137 10.03 6.58 -4.64
N ASN A 138 9.73 7.68 -3.93
CA ASN A 138 10.19 9.02 -4.30
C ASN A 138 11.69 9.20 -4.11
N ASP A 139 12.31 8.42 -3.23
CA ASP A 139 13.76 8.38 -3.00
C ASP A 139 14.28 6.93 -3.17
N PRO A 140 14.24 6.39 -4.40
CA PRO A 140 14.33 4.95 -4.67
C PRO A 140 15.67 4.30 -4.29
N LEU A 141 16.72 5.10 -4.07
CA LEU A 141 18.06 4.63 -3.73
C LEU A 141 18.50 5.05 -2.32
N ASN A 142 17.59 5.56 -1.49
CA ASN A 142 17.84 5.76 -0.07
C ASN A 142 17.78 4.42 0.69
N LEU A 143 18.69 3.53 0.33
CA LEU A 143 18.82 2.16 0.81
C LEU A 143 20.29 1.87 1.12
N ASP A 144 20.55 0.90 1.99
CA ASP A 144 21.92 0.47 2.27
C ASP A 144 22.59 -0.11 1.02
N MET A 145 23.83 0.29 0.78
CA MET A 145 24.66 -0.21 -0.32
C MET A 145 24.91 -1.72 -0.24
N SER A 146 24.81 -2.34 0.94
CA SER A 146 24.91 -3.80 1.12
C SER A 146 23.80 -4.57 0.40
N LEU A 147 22.68 -3.91 0.09
CA LEU A 147 21.53 -4.53 -0.59
C LEU A 147 21.69 -4.58 -2.11
N LYS A 148 22.73 -3.94 -2.65
CA LYS A 148 22.96 -3.88 -4.09
C LYS A 148 23.25 -5.28 -4.65
N ASN A 149 22.44 -5.73 -5.62
CA ASN A 149 22.50 -7.04 -6.25
C ASN A 149 22.50 -8.20 -5.22
N HIS A 150 21.78 -8.04 -4.10
CA HIS A 150 21.74 -9.04 -3.03
C HIS A 150 20.70 -10.14 -3.29
N PHE A 151 19.56 -9.78 -3.87
CA PHE A 151 18.38 -10.64 -3.92
C PHE A 151 18.33 -11.48 -5.20
N ASP A 152 18.11 -12.78 -5.05
CA ASP A 152 17.96 -13.71 -6.19
C ASP A 152 16.65 -13.44 -6.94
N VAL A 153 15.61 -13.03 -6.21
CA VAL A 153 14.29 -12.63 -6.77
C VAL A 153 13.80 -11.36 -6.10
N VAL A 154 13.31 -10.41 -6.91
CA VAL A 154 12.56 -9.25 -6.43
C VAL A 154 11.10 -9.34 -6.87
N VAL A 155 10.19 -9.34 -5.91
CA VAL A 155 8.74 -9.26 -6.09
C VAL A 155 8.29 -7.82 -5.87
N ALA A 156 7.83 -7.14 -6.91
CA ALA A 156 7.45 -5.73 -6.84
C ALA A 156 5.96 -5.53 -7.16
N ASP A 157 5.30 -4.65 -6.40
CA ASP A 157 3.94 -4.18 -6.67
C ASP A 157 3.87 -2.66 -6.44
N PRO A 158 4.25 -1.83 -7.44
CA PRO A 158 4.29 -0.38 -7.26
C PRO A 158 2.90 0.18 -6.90
N PRO A 159 2.80 1.09 -5.92
CA PRO A 159 1.51 1.52 -5.37
C PRO A 159 0.62 2.25 -6.38
N PHE A 160 1.20 2.93 -7.38
CA PHE A 160 0.45 3.78 -8.31
C PHE A 160 0.64 3.34 -9.76
N LEU A 161 -0.45 3.40 -10.54
CA LEU A 161 -0.45 3.16 -11.99
C LEU A 161 0.00 4.41 -12.76
N SER A 162 1.21 4.89 -12.46
CA SER A 162 1.83 6.03 -13.14
C SER A 162 3.22 5.67 -13.67
N GLU A 163 3.61 6.29 -14.78
CA GLU A 163 4.94 6.06 -15.37
C GLU A 163 6.06 6.43 -14.39
N GLU A 164 5.88 7.51 -13.61
CA GLU A 164 6.85 7.94 -12.61
C GLU A 164 7.03 6.87 -11.52
N CYS A 165 5.93 6.33 -10.99
CA CYS A 165 5.96 5.33 -9.93
C CYS A 165 6.67 4.05 -10.38
N LEU A 166 6.30 3.53 -11.56
CA LEU A 166 6.96 2.35 -12.12
C LEU A 166 8.43 2.64 -12.48
N THR A 167 8.74 3.83 -12.99
CA THR A 167 10.13 4.21 -13.31
C THR A 167 11.02 4.25 -12.08
N LYS A 168 10.57 4.90 -10.99
CA LYS A 168 11.34 4.94 -9.75
C LYS A 168 11.43 3.58 -9.08
N THR A 169 10.34 2.81 -9.06
CA THR A 169 10.37 1.43 -8.55
C THR A 169 11.33 0.55 -9.35
N ALA A 170 11.38 0.72 -10.68
CA ALA A 170 12.34 -0.01 -11.52
C ALA A 170 13.81 0.32 -11.21
N ILE A 171 14.11 1.54 -10.74
CA ILE A 171 15.45 1.90 -10.26
C ILE A 171 15.79 1.04 -9.02
N THR A 172 14.88 0.99 -8.05
CA THR A 172 15.02 0.16 -6.84
C THR A 172 15.18 -1.32 -7.19
N VAL A 173 14.29 -1.85 -8.03
CA VAL A 173 14.32 -3.28 -8.44
C VAL A 173 15.66 -3.63 -9.09
N LYS A 174 16.17 -2.78 -9.99
CA LYS A 174 17.49 -2.99 -10.61
C LYS A 174 18.66 -2.87 -9.65
N PHE A 175 18.52 -2.06 -8.60
CA PHE A 175 19.53 -1.96 -7.57
C PHE A 175 19.56 -3.23 -6.70
N LEU A 176 18.40 -3.80 -6.38
CA LEU A 176 18.27 -4.96 -5.48
C LEU A 176 18.52 -6.31 -6.16
N ALA A 177 17.99 -6.49 -7.37
CA ALA A 177 17.95 -7.79 -8.05
C ALA A 177 19.32 -8.20 -8.59
N LYS A 178 19.69 -9.48 -8.38
CA LYS A 178 20.75 -10.13 -9.14
C LYS A 178 20.35 -10.35 -10.59
N ASP A 179 19.12 -10.86 -10.80
CA ASP A 179 18.58 -11.14 -12.12
C ASP A 179 17.04 -11.20 -12.12
N LYS A 180 16.41 -12.02 -11.28
CA LYS A 180 15.00 -12.37 -11.44
C LYS A 180 14.03 -11.36 -10.85
N ILE A 181 12.99 -11.04 -11.61
CA ILE A 181 11.97 -10.05 -11.27
C ILE A 181 10.59 -10.66 -11.48
N ILE A 182 9.72 -10.51 -10.48
CA ILE A 182 8.28 -10.72 -10.55
C ILE A 182 7.63 -9.36 -10.29
N LEU A 183 6.91 -8.81 -11.26
CA LEU A 183 6.25 -7.53 -11.15
C LEU A 183 4.74 -7.74 -11.26
N CYS A 184 3.98 -7.28 -10.27
CA CYS A 184 2.55 -7.12 -10.38
C CYS A 184 2.25 -5.63 -10.57
N THR A 185 1.46 -5.28 -11.59
CA THR A 185 1.01 -3.90 -11.83
C THR A 185 -0.15 -3.90 -12.82
N GLY A 186 -0.71 -2.73 -13.12
CA GLY A 186 -1.82 -2.59 -14.06
C GLY A 186 -1.41 -2.95 -15.50
N ALA A 187 -2.33 -3.53 -16.27
CA ALA A 187 -2.14 -3.89 -17.68
C ALA A 187 -1.65 -2.72 -18.54
N VAL A 188 -2.09 -1.51 -18.21
CA VAL A 188 -1.67 -0.24 -18.84
C VAL A 188 -0.16 0.01 -18.77
N MET A 189 0.55 -0.64 -17.83
CA MET A 189 1.99 -0.48 -17.65
C MET A 189 2.84 -1.45 -18.48
N GLU A 190 2.24 -2.37 -19.25
CA GLU A 190 2.95 -3.45 -19.97
C GLU A 190 4.13 -2.95 -20.80
N THR A 191 3.91 -1.95 -21.65
CA THR A 191 4.97 -1.40 -22.51
C THR A 191 6.14 -0.85 -21.68
N LEU A 192 5.84 -0.18 -20.56
CA LEU A 192 6.84 0.42 -19.70
C LEU A 192 7.59 -0.65 -18.88
N ALA A 193 6.89 -1.66 -18.37
CA ALA A 193 7.47 -2.81 -17.69
C ALA A 193 8.48 -3.55 -18.59
N ALA A 194 8.09 -3.82 -19.85
CA ALA A 194 8.97 -4.44 -20.83
C ALA A 194 10.20 -3.57 -21.13
N LYS A 195 10.02 -2.26 -21.31
CA LYS A 195 11.12 -1.33 -21.60
C LYS A 195 12.11 -1.20 -20.43
N LEU A 196 11.61 -1.09 -19.20
CA LEU A 196 12.44 -0.81 -18.04
C LEU A 196 13.07 -2.06 -17.46
N LEU A 197 12.32 -3.15 -17.33
CA LEU A 197 12.71 -4.34 -16.56
C LEU A 197 12.84 -5.61 -17.41
N LEU A 198 12.59 -5.51 -18.72
CA LEU A 198 12.47 -6.67 -19.61
C LEU A 198 11.41 -7.68 -19.13
N ALA A 199 10.45 -7.20 -18.33
CA ALA A 199 9.40 -8.02 -17.76
C ALA A 199 8.22 -8.11 -18.74
N LEU A 200 7.85 -9.34 -19.09
CA LEU A 200 6.78 -9.66 -20.04
C LEU A 200 5.59 -10.29 -19.30
N PRO A 201 4.35 -10.08 -19.78
CA PRO A 201 3.16 -10.56 -19.09
C PRO A 201 3.10 -12.09 -19.07
N CYS A 202 2.74 -12.64 -17.91
CA CYS A 202 2.43 -14.04 -17.73
C CYS A 202 0.95 -14.33 -18.03
N GLN A 203 0.59 -15.61 -18.15
CA GLN A 203 -0.82 -16.02 -18.27
C GLN A 203 -1.60 -15.82 -16.97
N PHE A 204 -0.93 -16.01 -15.82
CA PHE A 204 -1.51 -15.75 -14.51
C PHE A 204 -1.96 -14.28 -14.35
N LYS A 205 -3.19 -14.10 -13.85
CA LYS A 205 -3.81 -12.80 -13.58
C LYS A 205 -4.00 -12.64 -12.07
N PRO A 206 -3.26 -11.73 -11.40
CA PRO A 206 -3.42 -11.51 -9.97
C PRO A 206 -4.78 -10.88 -9.65
N THR A 207 -5.34 -11.26 -8.51
CA THR A 207 -6.63 -10.78 -8.00
C THR A 207 -6.50 -10.30 -6.55
N HIS A 208 -7.38 -9.38 -6.18
CA HIS A 208 -7.36 -8.68 -4.89
C HIS A 208 -8.60 -9.02 -4.07
N GLN A 209 -8.51 -8.89 -2.75
CA GLN A 209 -9.62 -9.15 -1.82
C GLN A 209 -10.81 -8.24 -2.12
N LYS A 210 -10.52 -6.99 -2.50
CA LYS A 210 -11.51 -6.03 -3.00
C LYS A 210 -11.42 -5.95 -4.51
N ARG A 211 -12.58 -5.80 -5.15
CA ARG A 211 -12.64 -5.63 -6.60
C ARG A 211 -12.05 -4.27 -6.99
N LEU A 212 -11.09 -4.29 -7.90
CA LEU A 212 -10.52 -3.09 -8.51
C LEU A 212 -11.09 -2.89 -9.92
N GLU A 213 -11.12 -1.64 -10.37
CA GLU A 213 -11.58 -1.29 -11.72
C GLU A 213 -10.51 -1.58 -12.78
N ASN A 214 -9.24 -1.37 -12.42
CA ASN A 214 -8.12 -1.58 -13.32
C ASN A 214 -7.83 -3.09 -13.47
N GLU A 215 -7.46 -3.50 -14.68
CA GLU A 215 -6.93 -4.83 -14.93
C GLU A 215 -5.47 -4.90 -14.45
N PHE A 216 -5.12 -5.93 -13.67
CA PHE A 216 -3.76 -6.18 -13.19
C PHE A 216 -3.20 -7.44 -13.81
N LEU A 217 -1.91 -7.38 -14.15
CA LEU A 217 -1.15 -8.50 -14.72
C LEU A 217 0.06 -8.81 -13.83
N CYS A 218 0.54 -10.05 -13.93
CA CYS A 218 1.84 -10.46 -13.43
C CYS A 218 2.83 -10.49 -14.60
N TYR A 219 4.04 -9.96 -14.40
CA TYR A 219 5.10 -9.89 -15.39
C TYR A 219 6.38 -10.50 -14.83
N THR A 220 7.17 -11.16 -15.68
CA THR A 220 8.49 -11.69 -15.31
C THR A 220 9.52 -11.40 -16.39
N ASN A 221 10.80 -11.24 -15.99
CA ASN A 221 11.92 -11.13 -16.94
C ASN A 221 12.56 -12.50 -17.29
N TYR A 222 11.88 -13.59 -16.93
CA TYR A 222 12.27 -14.96 -17.18
C TYR A 222 11.04 -15.80 -17.52
N GLU A 223 11.24 -16.96 -18.14
CA GLU A 223 10.15 -17.89 -18.43
C GLU A 223 9.76 -18.67 -17.16
N SER A 224 8.59 -18.35 -16.61
CA SER A 224 7.99 -19.12 -15.51
C SER A 224 7.04 -20.18 -16.06
N LYS A 225 7.21 -21.44 -15.65
CA LYS A 225 6.25 -22.51 -16.00
C LYS A 225 4.97 -22.39 -15.19
N ASP A 226 5.09 -22.05 -13.91
CA ASP A 226 3.96 -22.05 -12.98
C ASP A 226 3.06 -20.82 -13.18
N LEU A 227 3.62 -19.66 -13.53
CA LEU A 227 2.83 -18.47 -13.89
C LEU A 227 2.24 -18.53 -15.30
N ASN A 228 2.72 -19.44 -16.15
CA ASN A 228 2.22 -19.65 -17.51
C ASN A 228 1.44 -20.96 -17.70
N SER A 229 1.22 -21.72 -16.62
CA SER A 229 0.31 -22.86 -16.63
C SER A 229 -1.13 -22.39 -16.42
N GLN A 230 -2.09 -23.04 -17.10
CA GLN A 230 -3.51 -22.78 -16.85
C GLN A 230 -3.89 -23.37 -15.48
N HIS A 231 -4.21 -22.48 -14.53
CA HIS A 231 -4.71 -22.83 -13.18
C HIS A 231 -6.20 -22.58 -13.05
#